data_AF-A0A7Y3GYG4-F1
#
_entry.id   AF-A0A7Y3GYG4-F1
#
_cell.length_a   1.000
_cell.length_b   1.000
_cell.length_c   1.000
_cell.angle_alpha   90.00
_cell.angle_beta   90.00
_cell.angle_gamma   90.00
#
_symmetry.space_group_name_H-M   'P 1'
#
loop_
_entity.id
_entity.type
_entity.pdbx_description
1 polymer ?
#
loop_
_entity_poly.entity_id
_entity_poly.type
_entity_poly.pdbx_seq_one_letter_code
_entity_poly.pdbx_strand_id
1 'polypeptide(L)'
;MIQFDRDQFRNTLNADGEFSVTAEFWDTDLHLGLGDFRSLLKIRDGQVAEIRETKEIEQSDIVLTGPEAEWKKALEPVPEPYYHHLFSAVCFHGISWGGDVEGAMAYLGALNRMVDLLREHARVS
;
A
#
# COMPACT_ATOMS: atom_id res chain seq x y z
N MET A 1 -13.42 -10.70 -1.27
CA MET A 1 -13.48 -9.24 -1.39
C MET A 1 -12.63 -8.61 -0.30
N ILE A 2 -11.80 -7.63 -0.64
CA ILE A 2 -10.97 -6.85 0.30
C ILE A 2 -11.64 -5.49 0.51
N GLN A 3 -11.81 -5.07 1.76
CA GLN A 3 -12.43 -3.79 2.12
C GLN A 3 -11.73 -3.14 3.31
N PHE A 4 -11.64 -1.81 3.32
CA PHE A 4 -11.20 -1.02 4.47
C PHE A 4 -11.84 0.37 4.44
N ASP A 5 -11.98 1.00 5.61
CA ASP A 5 -12.41 2.39 5.72
C ASP A 5 -11.23 3.32 5.40
N ARG A 6 -11.35 4.11 4.33
CA ARG A 6 -10.27 4.97 3.83
C ARG A 6 -9.95 6.14 4.75
N ASP A 7 -10.96 6.75 5.37
CA ASP A 7 -10.73 7.87 6.29
C ASP A 7 -10.08 7.38 7.58
N GLN A 8 -10.54 6.23 8.09
CA GLN A 8 -9.90 5.57 9.22
C GLN A 8 -8.46 5.18 8.87
N PHE A 9 -8.24 4.54 7.72
CA PHE A 9 -6.91 4.09 7.31
C PHE A 9 -5.93 5.26 7.11
N ARG A 10 -6.37 6.36 6.49
CA ARG A 10 -5.57 7.60 6.41
C ARG A 10 -5.17 8.10 7.80
N ASN A 11 -6.14 8.16 8.72
CA ASN A 11 -5.89 8.64 10.07
C ASN A 11 -4.95 7.69 10.83
N THR A 12 -5.05 6.37 10.63
CA THR A 12 -4.11 5.39 11.18
C THR A 12 -2.70 5.63 10.65
N LEU A 13 -2.51 5.77 9.34
CA LEU A 13 -1.19 6.01 8.74
C LEU A 13 -0.54 7.27 9.29
N ASN A 14 -1.28 8.38 9.34
CA ASN A 14 -0.75 9.66 9.82
C ASN A 14 -0.51 9.69 11.34
N ALA A 15 -1.15 8.79 12.10
CA ALA A 15 -0.94 8.65 13.55
C ALA A 15 0.14 7.60 13.90
N ASP A 16 0.58 6.79 12.94
CA ASP A 16 1.59 5.76 13.15
C ASP A 16 2.99 6.36 13.13
N GLY A 17 3.73 6.17 14.24
CA GLY A 17 5.06 6.75 14.40
C GLY A 17 6.11 6.15 13.46
N GLU A 18 6.00 4.85 13.16
CA GLU A 18 6.94 4.17 12.26
C GLU A 18 6.72 4.61 10.81
N PHE A 19 5.46 4.69 10.36
CA PHE A 19 5.13 5.26 9.07
C PHE A 19 5.60 6.71 8.95
N SER A 20 5.32 7.54 9.96
CA SER A 20 5.71 8.97 9.96
C SER A 20 7.21 9.18 9.81
N VAL A 21 8.04 8.38 10.50
CA VAL A 21 9.50 8.47 10.41
C VAL A 21 10.00 8.00 9.04
N THR A 22 9.44 6.90 8.53
CA THR A 22 9.92 6.31 7.28
C THR A 22 9.39 7.02 6.03
N ALA A 23 8.31 7.80 6.17
CA ALA A 23 7.74 8.63 5.12
C ALA A 23 8.24 10.08 5.15
N GLU A 24 9.15 10.45 6.07
CA GLU A 24 9.59 11.84 6.24
C GLU A 24 10.03 12.48 4.90
N PHE A 25 9.51 13.68 4.62
CA PHE A 25 9.73 14.44 3.37
C PHE A 25 9.26 13.76 2.08
N TRP A 26 8.44 12.71 2.17
CA TRP A 26 7.98 12.02 0.98
C TRP A 26 6.84 12.75 0.30
N ASP A 27 7.03 13.11 -0.97
CA ASP A 27 5.99 13.57 -1.87
C ASP A 27 5.79 12.52 -2.98
N THR A 28 4.60 11.91 -3.04
CA THR A 28 4.29 10.92 -4.08
C THR A 28 2.79 10.76 -4.30
N ASP A 29 2.41 10.37 -5.51
CA ASP A 29 1.12 9.76 -5.81
C ASP A 29 1.29 8.25 -5.97
N LEU A 30 0.57 7.48 -5.17
CA LEU A 30 0.58 6.02 -5.13
C LEU A 30 -0.77 5.46 -5.56
N HIS A 31 -0.79 4.70 -6.65
CA HIS A 31 -1.94 3.88 -7.00
C HIS A 31 -1.84 2.53 -6.29
N LEU A 32 -2.89 2.15 -5.55
CA LEU A 32 -3.02 0.88 -4.85
C LEU A 32 -4.20 0.09 -5.43
N GLY A 33 -3.90 -1.05 -6.05
CA GLY A 33 -4.88 -1.98 -6.61
C GLY A 33 -4.86 -3.33 -5.89
N LEU A 34 -5.94 -3.63 -5.16
CA LEU A 34 -6.15 -4.86 -4.39
C LEU A 34 -7.18 -5.75 -5.11
N GLY A 35 -6.89 -6.15 -6.36
CA GLY A 35 -7.88 -6.76 -7.25
C GLY A 35 -8.85 -5.74 -7.82
N ASP A 36 -10.15 -5.88 -7.49
CA ASP A 36 -11.20 -4.97 -7.96
C ASP A 36 -11.25 -3.64 -7.16
N PHE A 37 -10.67 -3.62 -5.96
CA PHE A 37 -10.52 -2.39 -5.19
C PHE A 37 -9.33 -1.59 -5.71
N ARG A 38 -9.55 -0.31 -6.05
CA ARG A 38 -8.52 0.57 -6.60
C ARG A 38 -8.60 1.94 -5.95
N SER A 39 -7.47 2.46 -5.49
CA SER A 39 -7.39 3.79 -4.88
C SER A 39 -6.14 4.54 -5.28
N LEU A 40 -6.25 5.87 -5.35
CA LEU A 40 -5.12 6.78 -5.40
C LEU A 40 -4.88 7.35 -4.00
N LEU A 41 -3.66 7.19 -3.51
CA LEU A 41 -3.16 7.78 -2.29
C LEU A 41 -2.23 8.94 -2.67
N LYS A 42 -2.45 10.10 -2.06
CA LYS A 42 -1.54 11.25 -2.20
C LYS A 42 -0.80 11.45 -0.89
N ILE A 43 0.51 11.35 -0.93
CA ILE A 43 1.41 11.58 0.20
C ILE A 43 2.12 12.90 -0.05
N ARG A 44 2.06 13.81 0.91
CA ARG A 44 2.70 15.12 0.84
C ARG A 44 3.41 15.41 2.16
N ASP A 45 4.68 15.78 2.08
CA ASP A 45 5.55 15.99 3.24
C ASP A 45 5.45 14.82 4.26
N GLY A 46 5.43 13.59 3.75
CA GLY A 46 5.32 12.37 4.54
C GLY A 46 3.95 12.09 5.18
N GLN A 47 2.94 12.90 4.90
CA GLN A 47 1.58 12.71 5.39
C GLN A 47 0.65 12.26 4.27
N VAL A 48 -0.25 11.32 4.55
CA VAL A 48 -1.29 10.92 3.62
C VAL A 48 -2.37 12.01 3.60
N ALA A 49 -2.36 12.81 2.55
CA ALA A 49 -3.29 13.92 2.35
C ALA A 49 -4.67 13.44 1.86
N GLU A 50 -4.69 12.42 0.99
CA GLU A 50 -5.92 11.92 0.35
C GLU A 50 -5.82 10.42 0.10
N ILE A 51 -6.94 9.70 0.32
CA ILE A 51 -7.16 8.35 -0.20
C ILE A 51 -8.49 8.36 -0.95
N ARG A 52 -8.43 8.26 -2.28
CA ARG A 52 -9.61 8.35 -3.15
C ARG A 52 -9.79 7.07 -3.94
N GLU A 53 -11.03 6.59 -4.02
CA GLU A 53 -11.39 5.47 -4.88
C GLU A 53 -11.30 5.85 -6.37
N THR A 54 -10.82 4.91 -7.17
CA THR A 54 -10.60 5.08 -8.61
C THR A 54 -11.33 3.96 -9.36
N LYS A 55 -11.83 4.24 -10.56
CA LYS A 55 -12.49 3.23 -11.39
C LYS A 55 -11.48 2.38 -12.15
N GLU A 56 -10.38 2.99 -12.57
CA GLU A 56 -9.33 2.36 -13.36
C GLU A 56 -7.98 2.56 -12.69
N ILE A 57 -6.97 1.82 -13.15
CA ILE A 57 -5.58 2.10 -12.81
C ILE A 57 -5.24 3.49 -13.35
N GLU A 58 -4.91 4.41 -12.46
CA GLU A 58 -4.50 5.77 -12.81
C GLU A 58 -2.98 5.84 -12.92
N GLN A 59 -2.48 6.70 -13.81
CA GLN A 59 -1.07 7.00 -13.86
C GLN A 59 -0.67 7.75 -12.59
N SER A 60 0.34 7.24 -11.89
CA SER A 60 0.86 7.76 -10.64
C SER A 60 2.36 7.50 -10.57
N ASP A 61 3.05 8.14 -9.62
CA ASP A 61 4.50 7.96 -9.45
C ASP A 61 4.82 6.51 -9.10
N ILE A 62 3.98 5.88 -8.27
CA ILE A 62 4.12 4.49 -7.88
C ILE A 62 2.81 3.76 -8.14
N VAL A 63 2.88 2.55 -8.70
CA VAL A 63 1.72 1.68 -8.94
C VAL A 63 1.96 0.34 -8.26
N LEU A 64 1.24 0.06 -7.18
CA LEU A 64 1.22 -1.22 -6.48
C LEU A 64 -0.08 -1.95 -6.79
N THR A 65 0.01 -3.07 -7.51
CA THR A 65 -1.18 -3.80 -7.98
C THR A 65 -0.97 -5.31 -7.87
N GLY A 66 -2.03 -6.09 -8.02
CA GLY A 66 -1.93 -7.54 -8.08
C GLY A 66 -3.31 -8.21 -8.09
N PRO A 67 -3.39 -9.50 -8.41
CA PRO A 67 -4.63 -10.27 -8.28
C PRO A 67 -5.16 -10.22 -6.85
N GLU A 68 -6.50 -10.18 -6.67
CA GLU A 68 -7.12 -10.16 -5.34
C GLU A 68 -6.61 -11.31 -4.47
N ALA A 69 -6.47 -12.52 -5.04
CA ALA A 69 -6.01 -13.71 -4.32
C ALA A 69 -4.61 -13.55 -3.70
N GLU A 70 -3.72 -12.80 -4.34
CA GLU A 70 -2.36 -12.56 -3.84
C GLU A 70 -2.38 -11.55 -2.70
N TRP A 71 -3.20 -10.50 -2.82
CA TRP A 71 -3.41 -9.55 -1.73
C TRP A 71 -4.11 -10.18 -0.52
N LYS A 72 -5.03 -11.12 -0.72
CA LYS A 72 -5.65 -11.84 0.40
C LYS A 72 -4.60 -12.54 1.26
N LYS A 73 -3.68 -13.28 0.63
CA LYS A 73 -2.55 -13.95 1.33
C LYS A 73 -1.65 -12.92 2.01
N ALA A 74 -1.36 -11.80 1.34
CA ALA A 74 -0.55 -10.72 1.91
C ALA A 74 -1.16 -10.08 3.15
N LEU A 75 -2.49 -10.05 3.21
CA LEU A 75 -3.30 -9.46 4.28
C LEU A 75 -3.81 -10.49 5.30
N GLU A 76 -3.33 -11.74 5.27
CA GLU A 76 -3.58 -12.69 6.35
C GLU A 76 -2.85 -12.24 7.63
N PRO A 77 -3.43 -12.45 8.84
CA PRO A 77 -2.79 -12.06 10.10
C PRO A 77 -1.39 -12.67 10.29
N VAL A 78 -1.19 -13.89 9.78
CA VAL A 78 0.12 -14.54 9.70
C VAL A 78 0.30 -14.95 8.23
N PRO A 79 0.91 -14.08 7.41
CA PRO A 79 0.98 -14.32 5.98
C PRO A 79 1.99 -15.43 5.65
N GLU A 80 1.76 -16.14 4.55
CA GLU A 80 2.69 -17.14 4.02
C GLU A 80 4.10 -16.55 3.78
N PRO A 81 5.16 -17.38 3.69
CA PRO A 81 6.50 -16.90 3.37
C PRO A 81 6.54 -15.95 2.17
N TYR A 82 7.40 -14.95 2.26
CA TYR A 82 7.57 -13.86 1.28
C TYR A 82 6.44 -12.84 1.15
N TYR A 83 5.32 -12.98 1.87
CA TYR A 83 4.30 -11.92 1.99
C TYR A 83 4.48 -10.99 3.19
N HIS A 84 5.44 -11.27 4.07
CA HIS A 84 5.78 -10.44 5.23
C HIS A 84 6.45 -9.11 4.86
N HIS A 85 6.86 -8.94 3.61
CA HIS A 85 7.58 -7.77 3.13
C HIS A 85 7.17 -7.48 1.67
N LEU A 86 6.83 -6.24 1.35
CA LEU A 86 6.26 -5.87 0.06
C LEU A 86 7.17 -6.26 -1.10
N PHE A 87 8.46 -5.94 -1.01
CA PHE A 87 9.41 -6.26 -2.09
C PHE A 87 9.60 -7.78 -2.28
N SER A 88 9.46 -8.58 -1.21
CA SER A 88 9.52 -10.04 -1.32
C SER A 88 8.28 -10.56 -2.06
N ALA A 89 7.11 -9.99 -1.79
CA ALA A 89 5.88 -10.33 -2.50
C ALA A 89 5.94 -9.91 -3.97
N VAL A 90 6.66 -8.84 -4.29
CA VAL A 90 6.90 -8.44 -5.68
C VAL A 90 7.88 -9.39 -6.39
N CYS A 91 8.94 -9.83 -5.72
CA CYS A 91 9.93 -10.72 -6.31
C CYS A 91 9.45 -12.16 -6.49
N PHE A 92 8.65 -12.67 -5.55
CA PHE A 92 8.35 -14.10 -5.44
C PHE A 92 6.88 -14.44 -5.65
N HIS A 93 5.98 -13.45 -5.64
CA HIS A 93 4.53 -13.63 -5.74
C HIS A 93 3.92 -12.73 -6.83
N GLY A 94 2.59 -12.70 -6.93
CA GLY A 94 1.87 -11.98 -7.99
C GLY A 94 1.63 -10.48 -7.73
N ILE A 95 2.25 -9.88 -6.71
CA ILE A 95 2.18 -8.43 -6.49
C ILE A 95 3.13 -7.75 -7.48
N SER A 96 2.66 -6.67 -8.11
CA SER A 96 3.38 -5.93 -9.15
C SER A 96 3.66 -4.51 -8.70
N TRP A 97 4.84 -4.04 -9.08
CA TRP A 97 5.31 -2.67 -8.85
C TRP A 97 5.57 -2.01 -10.21
N GLY A 98 4.99 -0.84 -10.43
CA GLY A 98 5.25 0.01 -11.59
C GLY A 98 5.50 1.47 -11.20
N GLY A 99 5.86 2.28 -12.19
CA GLY A 99 6.23 3.69 -12.01
C GLY A 99 7.71 3.88 -11.68
N ASP A 100 8.02 4.87 -10.84
CA ASP A 100 9.35 5.18 -10.34
C ASP A 100 9.77 4.20 -9.24
N VAL A 101 10.29 3.04 -9.66
CA VAL A 101 10.76 2.00 -8.73
C VAL A 101 11.90 2.50 -7.85
N GLU A 102 12.76 3.39 -8.33
CA GLU A 102 13.91 3.88 -7.56
C GLU A 102 13.47 4.78 -6.41
N GLY A 103 12.61 5.77 -6.68
CA GLY A 103 12.00 6.60 -5.64
C GLY A 103 11.21 5.75 -4.64
N ALA A 104 10.51 4.74 -5.13
CA ALA A 104 9.73 3.85 -4.29
C ALA A 104 10.59 2.93 -3.40
N MET A 105 11.79 2.53 -3.85
CA MET A 105 12.78 1.81 -3.02
C MET A 105 13.32 2.68 -1.88
N ALA A 106 13.51 3.98 -2.11
CA ALA A 106 13.99 4.91 -1.07
C ALA A 106 13.01 5.02 0.11
N TYR A 107 11.72 4.81 -0.15
CA TYR A 107 10.63 4.86 0.85
C TYR A 107 10.00 3.49 1.13
N LEU A 108 10.75 2.40 0.89
CA LEU A 108 10.29 1.02 1.10
C LEU A 108 9.85 0.75 2.56
N GLY A 109 10.47 1.43 3.54
CA GLY A 109 10.05 1.35 4.95
C GLY A 109 8.60 1.81 5.15
N ALA A 110 8.23 2.96 4.59
CA ALA A 110 6.87 3.50 4.66
C ALA A 110 5.87 2.60 3.92
N LEU A 111 6.25 2.09 2.76
CA LEU A 111 5.43 1.16 1.99
C LEU A 111 5.17 -0.16 2.72
N ASN A 112 6.18 -0.74 3.37
CA ASN A 112 6.01 -1.94 4.19
C ASN A 112 5.08 -1.66 5.36
N ARG A 113 5.33 -0.58 6.12
CA ARG A 113 4.50 -0.24 7.27
C ARG A 113 3.05 0.06 6.86
N MET A 114 2.84 0.68 5.70
CA MET A 114 1.51 0.86 5.12
C MET A 114 0.81 -0.48 4.86
N VAL A 115 1.51 -1.47 4.29
CA VAL A 115 0.94 -2.81 4.04
C VAL A 115 0.65 -3.54 5.35
N ASP A 116 1.49 -3.38 6.38
CA ASP A 116 1.26 -3.95 7.71
C ASP A 116 0.00 -3.36 8.36
N LEU A 117 -0.16 -2.04 8.33
CA LEU A 117 -1.36 -1.38 8.84
C LEU A 117 -2.59 -1.74 8.00
N LEU A 118 -2.44 -1.91 6.68
CA LEU A 118 -3.52 -2.38 5.82
C LEU A 118 -3.98 -3.78 6.23
N ARG A 119 -3.05 -4.68 6.57
CA ARG A 119 -3.36 -6.03 7.08
C ARG A 119 -4.17 -5.99 8.38
N GLU A 120 -3.88 -5.05 9.27
CA GLU A 120 -4.61 -4.89 10.54
C GLU A 120 -6.04 -4.34 10.35
N HIS A 121 -6.25 -3.51 9.33
CA HIS A 121 -7.51 -2.77 9.12
C HIS A 121 -8.40 -3.34 8.00
N ALA A 122 -7.85 -4.14 7.09
CA ALA A 122 -8.60 -4.73 6.00
C ALA A 122 -9.46 -5.90 6.47
N ARG A 123 -10.69 -5.95 5.95
CA ARG A 123 -11.54 -7.13 6.03
C ARG A 123 -11.37 -7.96 4.77
N VAL A 124 -10.99 -9.21 4.95
CA VAL A 124 -10.80 -10.18 3.87
C VAL A 124 -11.91 -11.23 3.95
N SER A 125 -12.63 -11.42 2.84
CA SER A 125 -13.70 -12.42 2.65
C SER A 125 -13.51 -13.24 1.40
#